data_AF-A0A533SIG4-F1
#
_entry.id   AF-A0A533SIG4-F1
#
_cell.length_a   1.000
_cell.length_b   1.000
_cell.length_c   1.000
_cell.angle_alpha   90.00
_cell.angle_beta   90.00
_cell.angle_gamma   90.00
#
_symmetry.space_group_name_H-M   'P 1'
#
loop_
_entity.id
_entity.type
_entity.pdbx_description
1 polymer ?
#
loop_
_entity_poly.entity_id
_entity_poly.type
_entity_poly.pdbx_seq_one_letter_code
_entity_poly.pdbx_strand_id
1 'polypeptide(L)'
;MGTRRQGREIALQMLYALDLNPAEEYPSVPGEANGSRIPFDSLEFAEEILRGVKEHRVEIDRLISEKSKHWSIARMARVDLGILRMAVFELLFRV
;
A
#
# COMPACT_ATOMS: atom_id res chain seq x y z
N MET A 1 10.90 -8.00 14.78
CA MET A 1 10.52 -8.00 13.34
C MET A 1 11.40 -7.00 12.62
N GLY A 2 11.77 -7.24 11.36
CA GLY A 2 12.53 -6.27 10.59
C GLY A 2 11.69 -5.03 10.25
N THR A 3 12.27 -3.84 10.32
CA THR A 3 11.60 -2.54 10.06
C THR A 3 10.90 -2.52 8.71
N ARG A 4 11.52 -3.09 7.67
CA ARG A 4 10.92 -3.22 6.34
C ARG A 4 9.66 -4.09 6.31
N ARG A 5 9.64 -5.22 7.02
CA ARG A 5 8.46 -6.08 7.05
C ARG A 5 7.29 -5.37 7.72
N GLN A 6 7.54 -4.75 8.87
CA GLN A 6 6.53 -4.01 9.60
C GLN A 6 6.00 -2.81 8.80
N GLY A 7 6.88 -2.08 8.10
CA GLY A 7 6.46 -0.99 7.22
C GLY A 7 5.52 -1.43 6.09
N ARG A 8 5.74 -2.61 5.48
CA ARG A 8 4.79 -3.16 4.48
C ARG A 8 3.44 -3.53 5.09
N GLU A 9 3.45 -4.09 6.29
CA GLU A 9 2.21 -4.43 7.01
C GLU A 9 1.39 -3.15 7.30
N ILE A 10 2.05 -2.08 7.74
CA ILE A 10 1.44 -0.76 7.97
C ILE A 10 0.93 -0.14 6.67
N ALA A 11 1.74 -0.14 5.60
CA ALA A 11 1.35 0.41 4.30
C ALA A 11 0.12 -0.30 3.72
N LEU A 12 0.02 -1.63 3.87
CA LEU A 12 -1.15 -2.38 3.43
C LEU A 12 -2.42 -1.97 4.17
N GLN A 13 -2.33 -1.78 5.48
CA GLN A 13 -3.46 -1.32 6.31
C GLN A 13 -3.89 0.10 5.93
N MET A 14 -2.93 1.01 5.68
CA MET A 14 -3.19 2.36 5.22
C MET A 14 -3.87 2.38 3.84
N LEU A 15 -3.34 1.61 2.87
CA LEU A 15 -3.94 1.48 1.54
C LEU A 15 -5.36 0.93 1.61
N TYR A 16 -5.60 -0.06 2.46
CA TYR A 16 -6.93 -0.61 2.68
C TYR A 16 -7.88 0.45 3.25
N ALA A 17 -7.45 1.22 4.25
CA ALA A 17 -8.24 2.31 4.83
C ALA A 17 -8.61 3.38 3.79
N LEU A 18 -7.66 3.81 2.94
CA LEU A 18 -7.92 4.77 1.87
C LEU A 18 -8.88 4.23 0.80
N ASP A 19 -8.78 2.94 0.45
CA ASP A 19 -9.69 2.32 -0.52
C ASP A 19 -11.14 2.24 0.04
N LEU A 20 -11.30 2.18 1.37
CA LEU A 20 -12.61 2.29 2.04
C LEU A 20 -13.10 3.73 2.16
N ASN A 21 -12.19 4.70 2.34
CA ASN A 21 -12.49 6.12 2.50
C ASN A 21 -11.74 6.98 1.46
N PRO A 22 -12.15 7.01 0.18
CA PRO A 22 -11.39 7.68 -0.87
C PRO A 22 -11.29 9.20 -0.74
N ALA A 23 -12.13 9.82 0.10
CA ALA A 23 -12.09 11.25 0.40
C ALA A 23 -10.98 11.63 1.40
N GLU A 24 -10.41 10.63 2.09
CA GLU A 24 -9.33 10.83 3.05
C GLU A 24 -8.00 10.96 2.31
N GLU A 25 -7.22 11.98 2.62
CA GLU A 25 -5.94 12.21 1.93
C GLU A 25 -4.81 11.34 2.51
N TYR A 26 -4.86 11.15 3.83
CA TYR A 26 -3.92 10.38 4.64
C TYR A 26 -4.69 9.57 5.70
N PRO A 27 -4.59 8.23 5.69
CA PRO A 27 -5.28 7.39 6.65
C PRO A 27 -4.57 7.44 8.01
N SER A 28 -5.32 7.19 9.09
CA SER A 28 -4.74 7.01 10.43
C SER A 28 -3.68 5.90 10.45
N VAL A 29 -2.59 6.09 11.18
CA VAL A 29 -1.55 5.07 11.34
C VAL A 29 -2.08 3.93 12.24
N PRO A 30 -2.08 2.68 11.77
CA PRO A 30 -2.49 1.53 12.57
C PRO A 30 -1.67 1.39 13.86
N GLY A 31 -2.35 1.30 15.00
CA GLY A 31 -1.71 1.10 16.31
C GLY A 31 -1.45 2.39 17.12
N GLU A 32 -1.54 3.58 16.51
CA GLU A 32 -1.49 4.85 17.26
C GLU A 32 -2.58 4.94 18.32
N ALA A 33 -3.82 4.57 17.97
CA ALA A 33 -4.96 4.57 18.89
C ALA A 33 -4.79 3.61 20.09
N ASN A 34 -3.94 2.59 19.96
CA ASN A 34 -3.68 1.59 21.00
C ASN A 34 -2.43 1.91 21.84
N GLY A 35 -1.76 3.05 21.60
CA GLY A 35 -0.52 3.42 22.29
C GLY A 35 0.70 2.56 21.91
N SER A 36 0.61 1.78 20.84
CA SER A 36 1.72 0.95 20.35
C SER A 36 2.79 1.82 19.72
N ARG A 37 4.03 1.71 20.20
CA ARG A 37 5.16 2.45 19.63
C ARG A 37 5.63 1.79 18.33
N ILE A 38 5.35 2.42 17.21
CA ILE A 38 5.86 2.01 15.90
C ILE A 38 7.28 2.58 15.72
N PRO A 39 8.27 1.79 15.27
CA PRO A 39 9.59 2.31 14.96
C PRO A 39 9.51 3.35 13.84
N PHE A 40 10.22 4.47 13.99
CA PHE A 40 10.23 5.55 12.99
C PHE A 40 10.54 5.04 11.58
N ASP A 41 11.60 4.25 11.41
CA ASP A 41 11.99 3.66 10.12
C ASP A 41 10.90 2.79 9.47
N SER A 42 10.01 2.19 10.29
CA SER A 42 8.90 1.39 9.77
C SER A 42 7.78 2.28 9.24
N LEU A 43 7.51 3.39 9.94
CA LEU A 43 6.52 4.38 9.52
C LEU A 43 6.99 5.15 8.28
N GLU A 44 8.24 5.64 8.29
CA GLU A 44 8.85 6.30 7.14
C GLU A 44 8.80 5.40 5.90
N PHE A 45 9.12 4.11 6.06
CA PHE A 45 9.03 3.16 4.97
C PHE A 45 7.59 2.90 4.50
N ALA A 46 6.62 2.88 5.42
CA ALA A 46 5.22 2.72 5.06
C ALA A 46 4.69 3.92 4.27
N GLU A 47 5.05 5.14 4.69
CA GLU A 47 4.69 6.39 4.01
C GLU A 47 5.32 6.48 2.61
N GLU A 48 6.57 6.03 2.46
CA GLU A 48 7.25 5.93 1.17
C GLU A 48 6.44 5.05 0.20
N ILE A 49 6.04 3.85 0.63
CA ILE A 49 5.20 2.94 -0.16
C ILE A 49 3.85 3.59 -0.49
N LEU A 50 3.18 4.15 0.50
CA LEU A 50 1.84 4.74 0.34
C LEU A 50 1.86 5.87 -0.70
N ARG A 51 2.82 6.79 -0.58
CA ARG A 51 3.00 7.92 -1.48
C ARG A 51 3.34 7.45 -2.89
N GLY A 52 4.30 6.54 -3.03
CA GLY A 52 4.71 6.03 -4.32
C GLY A 52 3.60 5.25 -5.04
N VAL A 53 2.84 4.43 -4.33
CA VAL A 53 1.66 3.75 -4.90
C VAL A 53 0.60 4.76 -5.34
N LYS A 54 0.37 5.85 -4.59
CA LYS A 54 -0.60 6.90 -4.93
C LYS A 54 -0.14 7.66 -6.19
N GLU A 55 1.13 8.04 -6.25
CA GLU A 55 1.74 8.78 -7.36
C GLU A 55 1.73 7.97 -8.66
N HIS A 56 2.07 6.68 -8.60
CA HIS A 56 2.15 5.80 -9.76
C HIS A 56 0.89 4.95 -9.99
N ARG A 57 -0.23 5.24 -9.30
CA ARG A 57 -1.43 4.36 -9.27
C ARG A 57 -1.93 3.96 -10.65
N VAL A 58 -2.03 4.92 -11.58
CA VAL A 58 -2.55 4.68 -12.93
C VAL A 58 -1.65 3.72 -13.69
N GLU A 59 -0.33 3.89 -13.60
CA GLU A 59 0.64 3.04 -14.28
C GLU A 59 0.70 1.65 -13.64
N ILE A 60 0.72 1.58 -12.31
CA ILE A 60 0.69 0.33 -11.54
C ILE A 60 -0.56 -0.48 -11.90
N ASP A 61 -1.75 0.14 -11.87
CA ASP A 61 -3.01 -0.53 -12.20
C ASP A 61 -3.01 -0.99 -13.66
N ARG A 62 -2.46 -0.21 -14.59
CA ARG A 62 -2.30 -0.65 -15.99
C ARG A 62 -1.44 -1.91 -16.08
N LEU A 63 -0.27 -1.92 -15.43
CA LEU A 63 0.66 -3.06 -15.44
C LEU A 63 0.04 -4.31 -14.82
N ILE A 64 -0.68 -4.17 -13.70
CA ILE A 64 -1.41 -5.28 -13.08
C ILE A 64 -2.48 -5.81 -14.05
N SER A 65 -3.25 -4.93 -14.69
CA SER A 65 -4.33 -5.32 -15.61
C SER A 65 -3.79 -6.03 -16.85
N GLU A 66 -2.67 -5.59 -17.41
CA GLU A 66 -2.04 -6.21 -18.59
C GLU A 66 -1.56 -7.64 -18.32
N LYS A 67 -1.19 -7.95 -17.07
CA LYS A 67 -0.73 -9.29 -16.67
C LYS A 67 -1.84 -10.16 -16.09
N SER A 68 -2.98 -9.58 -15.71
CA SER A 68 -4.12 -10.29 -15.12
C SER A 68 -5.05 -10.86 -16.19
N LYS A 69 -4.72 -12.03 -16.73
CA LYS A 69 -5.58 -12.72 -17.70
C LYS A 69 -6.89 -13.16 -17.03
N HIS A 70 -8.03 -12.81 -17.62
CA HIS A 70 -9.39 -13.16 -17.15
C HIS A 70 -9.83 -12.53 -15.81
N TRP A 71 -9.01 -11.71 -15.15
CA TRP A 71 -9.36 -11.05 -13.89
C TRP A 71 -9.30 -9.53 -14.05
N SER A 72 -10.42 -8.86 -13.82
CA SER A 72 -10.42 -7.40 -13.78
C SER A 72 -9.97 -6.93 -12.41
N ILE A 73 -9.22 -5.83 -12.36
CA ILE A 73 -8.79 -5.20 -11.10
C ILE A 73 -9.98 -4.91 -10.19
N ALA A 74 -11.12 -4.48 -10.75
CA ALA A 74 -12.34 -4.20 -10.01
C ALA A 74 -12.94 -5.44 -9.30
N ARG A 75 -12.57 -6.66 -9.69
CA ARG A 75 -13.01 -7.92 -9.05
C ARG A 75 -12.00 -8.49 -8.06
N MET A 76 -10.82 -7.89 -7.91
CA MET A 76 -9.83 -8.36 -6.95
C MET A 76 -10.23 -7.99 -5.52
N ALA A 77 -9.93 -8.85 -4.56
CA ALA A 77 -10.06 -8.49 -3.15
C ALA A 77 -9.14 -7.29 -2.87
N ARG A 78 -9.61 -6.35 -2.02
CA ARG A 78 -8.88 -5.11 -1.73
C ARG A 78 -7.49 -5.34 -1.17
N VAL A 79 -7.36 -6.35 -0.31
CA VAL A 79 -6.08 -6.76 0.28
C VAL A 79 -5.13 -7.26 -0.82
N ASP A 80 -5.58 -8.17 -1.68
CA ASP A 80 -4.77 -8.72 -2.78
C ASP A 80 -4.32 -7.62 -3.74
N LEU A 81 -5.24 -6.73 -4.12
CA LEU A 81 -4.93 -5.59 -4.98
C LEU A 81 -3.93 -4.63 -4.32
N GLY A 82 -4.07 -4.38 -3.01
CA GLY A 82 -3.11 -3.61 -2.23
C GLY A 82 -1.71 -4.23 -2.25
N ILE A 83 -1.61 -5.55 -2.04
CA ILE A 83 -0.34 -6.30 -2.11
C ILE A 83 0.29 -6.18 -3.49
N LEU A 84 -0.48 -6.38 -4.56
CA LEU A 84 0.01 -6.25 -5.93
C LEU A 84 0.52 -4.84 -6.22
N ARG A 85 -0.23 -3.81 -5.82
CA ARG A 85 0.17 -2.41 -6.01
C ARG A 85 1.47 -2.08 -5.30
N MET A 86 1.62 -2.48 -4.03
CA MET A 86 2.86 -2.28 -3.28
C MET A 86 4.04 -3.02 -3.93
N ALA A 87 3.83 -4.28 -4.33
CA ALA A 87 4.88 -5.09 -4.96
C ALA A 87 5.35 -4.47 -6.29
N VAL A 88 4.43 -4.02 -7.14
CA VAL A 88 4.78 -3.36 -8.40
C VAL A 88 5.50 -2.03 -8.14
N PHE A 89 5.04 -1.24 -7.16
CA PHE A 89 5.73 -0.03 -6.75
C PHE A 89 7.19 -0.32 -6.34
N GLU A 90 7.38 -1.24 -5.40
CA GLU A 90 8.70 -1.59 -4.88
C GLU A 90 9.64 -2.16 -5.94
N LEU A 91 9.12 -2.92 -6.91
CA LEU A 91 9.95 -3.55 -7.94
C LEU A 91 10.39 -2.57 -9.05
N LEU A 92 9.58 -1.57 -9.37
CA LEU A 92 9.76 -0.77 -10.59
C LEU A 92 10.10 0.69 -10.34
N PHE A 93 9.70 1.25 -9.21
CA PHE A 93 9.80 2.70 -8.94
C PHE A 93 10.69 3.02 -7.73
N ARG A 94 11.04 2.01 -6.95
CA ARG A 94 11.79 2.14 -5.71
C ARG A 94 13.18 1.53 -5.88
N VAL A 95 14.17 2.39 -6.14
CA VAL A 95 15.59 2.02 -6.31
C VAL A 95 16.38 2.39 -5.06
#